data_AF-W2T556-F1
#
_entry.id   AF-W2T556-F1
#
_cell.length_a   1.000
_cell.length_b   1.000
_cell.length_c   1.000
_cell.angle_alpha   90.00
_cell.angle_beta   90.00
_cell.angle_gamma   90.00
#
_symmetry.space_group_name_H-M   'P 1'
#
loop_
_entity.id
_entity.type
_entity.pdbx_description
1 polymer ?
#
loop_
_entity_poly.entity_id
_entity_poly.type
_entity_poly.pdbx_seq_one_letter_code
_entity_poly.pdbx_strand_id
1 'polypeptide(L)' 'MEGCNWSGFEVNTGNLDLAGMLVCCSSISSTMFTSLGNMITIRGVSRYNNANMGISYRVV' A
#
# COMPACT_ATOMS: atom_id res chain seq x y z
N MET A 1 8.84 -10.67 -10.46
CA MET A 1 7.99 -9.86 -9.55
C MET A 1 6.76 -9.49 -10.33
N GLU A 2 5.62 -10.12 -10.05
CA GLU A 2 4.35 -9.76 -10.71
C GLU A 2 4.02 -8.31 -10.35
N GLY A 3 4.20 -7.41 -11.32
CA GLY A 3 3.92 -6.00 -11.13
C GLY A 3 2.41 -5.79 -11.08
N CYS A 4 1.96 -4.94 -10.16
CA CYS A 4 0.60 -4.40 -10.18
C CYS A 4 0.44 -3.51 -11.42
N ASN A 5 0.13 -4.12 -12.56
CA ASN A 5 0.23 -3.50 -13.89
C ASN A 5 -0.71 -2.30 -14.09
N TRP A 6 -1.80 -2.26 -13.33
CA TRP A 6 -2.92 -1.33 -13.53
C TRP A 6 -3.23 -0.51 -12.28
N SER A 7 -3.20 -1.09 -11.08
CA SER A 7 -3.31 -0.32 -9.84
C SER A 7 -2.72 -1.05 -8.63
N GLY A 8 -2.18 -0.29 -7.68
CA GLY A 8 -1.64 -0.83 -6.44
C GLY A 8 -1.18 0.24 -5.46
N PHE A 9 -0.75 -0.23 -4.29
CA PHE A 9 -0.15 0.57 -3.23
C PHE A 9 1.24 0.06 -2.92
N GLU A 10 2.16 0.98 -2.71
CA GLU A 10 3.44 0.72 -2.05
C GLU A 10 3.30 1.17 -0.60
N VAL A 11 3.39 0.22 0.34
CA VAL A 11 3.23 0.48 1.78
C VAL A 11 4.57 0.29 2.47
N ASN A 12 5.03 1.33 3.16
CA ASN A 12 6.18 1.26 4.06
C ASN A 12 5.71 1.41 5.51
N THR A 13 5.96 0.37 6.31
CA THR A 13 5.52 0.25 7.72
C THR A 13 6.52 0.84 8.73
N GLY A 14 7.38 1.75 8.27
CA GLY A 14 8.37 2.45 9.10
C GLY A 14 9.78 1.88 9.01
N ASN A 15 10.03 0.95 8.10
CA ASN A 15 11.37 0.52 7.72
C ASN A 15 11.71 1.11 6.34
N LEU A 16 12.26 2.33 6.35
CA LEU A 16 12.57 3.09 5.14
C LEU A 16 13.74 2.49 4.32
N ASP A 17 14.53 1.61 4.95
CA ASP A 17 15.65 0.91 4.31
C ASP A 17 15.19 -0.32 3.52
N LEU A 18 14.00 -0.87 3.82
CA LEU A 18 13.38 -1.94 3.05
C LEU A 18 12.52 -1.34 1.93
N ALA A 19 12.69 -1.86 0.71
CA ALA A 19 11.83 -1.55 -0.42
C ALA A 19 10.36 -1.72 0.01
N GLY A 20 9.55 -0.69 -0.22
CA GLY A 20 8.15 -0.67 0.19
C GLY A 20 7.42 -1.91 -0.32
N MET A 21 6.52 -2.44 0.49
CA MET A 21 5.76 -3.62 0.10
C MET A 21 4.78 -3.21 -1.00
N LEU A 22 5.01 -3.72 -2.22
CA LEU A 22 4.13 -3.51 -3.37
C LEU A 22 2.92 -4.43 -3.24
N VAL A 23 1.72 -3.84 -3.27
CA VAL A 23 0.48 -4.58 -3.11
C VAL A 23 -0.54 -4.19 -4.16
N CYS A 24 -1.10 -5.20 -4.84
CA CYS A 24 -2.05 -4.98 -5.92
C CYS A 24 -3.47 -4.87 -5.36
N CYS A 25 -4.28 -3.98 -5.93
CA CYS A 25 -5.63 -3.72 -5.42
C CYS A 25 -6.53 -4.97 -5.43
N SER A 26 -6.36 -5.89 -6.38
CA SER A 26 -7.14 -7.13 -6.45
C SER A 26 -6.86 -8.11 -5.32
N SER A 27 -5.69 -8.04 -4.68
CA SER A 27 -5.21 -9.03 -3.69
C SER A 27 -5.19 -8.51 -2.25
N ILE A 28 -5.41 -7.20 -2.03
CA ILE A 28 -5.27 -6.56 -0.71
C ILE A 28 -6.59 -6.26 0.00
N SER A 29 -7.72 -6.46 -0.67
CA SER A 29 -9.04 -6.25 -0.08
C SER A 29 -9.09 -6.97 1.28
N SER A 30 -9.25 -6.20 2.36
CA SER A 30 -9.33 -6.64 3.77
C SER A 30 -8.03 -7.03 4.52
N THR A 31 -6.82 -6.80 3.98
CA THR A 31 -5.58 -7.04 4.76
C THR A 31 -5.20 -5.84 5.62
N MET A 32 -4.70 -6.09 6.83
CA MET A 32 -4.20 -5.07 7.76
C MET A 32 -2.68 -5.13 7.89
N PHE A 33 -2.05 -3.97 7.97
CA PHE A 33 -0.62 -3.82 8.23
C PHE A 33 -0.40 -3.04 9.52
N THR A 34 0.50 -3.51 10.37
CA THR A 34 0.90 -2.84 11.61
C THR A 34 2.28 -2.22 11.41
N SER A 35 2.42 -0.92 11.67
CA SER A 35 3.71 -0.26 11.62
C SER A 35 4.55 -0.58 12.86
N LEU A 36 5.85 -0.75 12.66
CA LEU A 36 6.82 -0.87 13.77
C LEU A 36 7.32 0.51 14.21
N GLY A 37 7.16 1.51 13.34
CA GLY A 37 7.52 2.90 13.60
C GLY A 37 6.30 3.83 13.69
N ASN A 38 6.57 5.06 14.11
CA ASN A 38 5.62 6.17 14.16
C ASN A 38 5.41 6.85 12.80
N MET A 39 6.21 6.51 11.79
CA MET A 39 6.10 7.03 10.43
C MET A 39 5.76 5.90 9.48
N ILE A 40 4.72 6.10 8.67
CA ILE A 40 4.34 5.22 7.57
C ILE A 40 4.31 6.03 6.27
N THR A 41 4.68 5.40 5.17
CA THR A 41 4.55 5.99 3.84
C THR A 41 3.67 5.09 2.99
N ILE A 42 2.64 5.66 2.38
CA ILE A 42 1.75 4.95 1.46
C ILE A 42 1.76 5.70 0.14
N ARG A 43 2.11 5.00 -0.94
CA ARG A 43 2.10 5.55 -2.30
C ARG A 43 1.17 4.73 -3.18
N GLY A 44 0.08 5.34 -3.62
CA GLY A 44 -0.85 4.73 -4.58
C GLY A 44 -0.41 5.00 -6.01
N VAL A 45 -0.56 3.99 -6.88
CA VAL A 45 -0.41 4.13 -8.33
C VAL A 45 -1.67 3.59 -8.99
N SER A 46 -2.39 4.44 -9.71
CA SER A 46 -3.50 4.04 -10.57
C SER A 46 -3.20 4.40 -12.02
N ARG A 47 -3.26 3.42 -12.91
CA ARG A 47 -3.31 3.63 -14.35
C ARG A 47 -4.77 3.44 -14.77
N TYR A 48 -5.30 4.40 -15.53
CA TYR A 48 -6.72 4.51 -15.92
C TYR A 48 -7.68 5.02 -14.84
N ASN A 49 -8.84 5.52 -15.25
CA ASN A 49 -9.89 6.16 -14.43
C ASN A 49 -10.68 5.18 -13.53
N ASN A 50 -10.07 4.05 -13.14
CA ASN A 50 -10.79 2.88 -12.64
C ASN A 50 -10.42 2.50 -11.19
N ALA A 51 -9.90 3.43 -10.39
CA ALA A 51 -9.54 3.11 -9.01
C ALA A 51 -10.10 4.12 -8.00
N ASN A 52 -11.19 3.73 -7.34
CA ASN A 52 -11.60 4.34 -6.08
C ASN A 52 -10.75 3.74 -4.96
N MET A 53 -9.56 4.34 -4.76
CA MET A 53 -8.61 3.93 -3.72
C MET A 53 -9.02 4.54 -2.38
N GLY A 54 -9.35 3.69 -1.41
CA GLY A 54 -9.66 4.10 -0.04
C GLY A 54 -8.65 3.51 0.94
N ILE A 55 -8.13 4.33 1.86
CA ILE A 55 -7.24 3.88 2.93
C ILE A 55 -7.89 4.27 4.25
N SER A 56 -8.03 3.29 5.13
CA SER A 56 -8.42 3.51 6.53
C SER A 56 -7.22 3.16 7.41
N TYR A 57 -6.86 4.05 8.34
CA TYR A 57 -5.79 3.82 9.29
C TYR A 57 -6.31 4.01 10.72
N ARG A 58 -5.64 3.33 11.65
CA ARG A 58 -5.87 3.48 13.10
C ARG A 58 -4.51 3.69 13.77
N VAL A 59 -4.40 4.75 14.54
CA VAL A 59 -3.27 4.96 15.46
C VAL A 59 -3.68 4.34 16.81
N VAL A 60 -2.80 3.48 17.36
CA VAL A 60 -3.01 2.78 18.63
C VAL A 60 -1.92 3.21 19.60
#